data_AF-A0A7C3PLP0-F1
#
_entry.id   AF-A0A7C3PLP0-F1
#
_cell.length_a   1.000
_cell.length_b   1.000
_cell.length_c   1.000
_cell.angle_alpha   90.00
_cell.angle_beta   90.00
_cell.angle_gamma   90.00
#
_symmetry.space_group_name_H-M   'P 1'
#
loop_
_entity.id
_entity.type
_entity.pdbx_description
1 polymer ?
#
loop_
_entity_poly.entity_id
_entity_poly.type
_entity_poly.pdbx_seq_one_letter_code
_entity_poly.pdbx_strand_id
1 'polypeptide(L)'
;MKIIRVKRSESPMKRRIAINLILFLAVLASCAPAESTNKTPTAVVAGETVNQSPVESEATARPTIEPFRFVLPTPGAEPVSGWRPPLYPVPWAVSAYDHFYFARPIAADTVNWPLAEYRYGGVFFAPNIVHTGVDIDAADGSPILAAGPGTVVSADWGLYTEAPGNQKDPYGQAVVIKHDFGYKGQPIYTIYAHMSKIIAFQGQRVETGDVLGLVGATGATTGPHLHFEVRLGANTFYSTYNPELWMAPPQGWGVLVGRLTDEEGQLLNQYPVEVRPMPSEVPLRTVRTYAGGVVNPDPYYQENLVLSDLPAGLYKVLLNYKGKDQQFWIEIYPGQISYFTFTDEEGFQVVPPPVPTLDFLPETATAIP
;
A
#
# COMPACT_ATOMS: atom_id res chain seq x y z
N MET A 1 -49.79 11.10 35.06
CA MET A 1 -49.26 10.25 36.15
C MET A 1 -47.74 10.43 36.18
N LYS A 2 -47.22 10.99 37.28
CA LYS A 2 -45.82 11.15 37.74
C LYS A 2 -44.65 11.19 36.73
N ILE A 3 -44.06 12.38 36.65
CA ILE A 3 -42.67 12.69 36.28
C ILE A 3 -41.75 12.14 37.40
N ILE A 4 -40.75 11.32 37.07
CA ILE A 4 -39.69 10.91 38.00
C ILE A 4 -38.34 11.37 37.47
N ARG A 5 -37.72 12.23 38.28
CA ARG A 5 -36.45 12.92 38.12
C ARG A 5 -35.34 11.99 38.64
N VAL A 6 -34.39 11.58 37.80
CA VAL A 6 -33.19 10.86 38.26
C VAL A 6 -32.08 11.88 38.55
N LYS A 7 -31.63 11.89 39.81
CA LYS A 7 -30.55 12.74 40.33
C LYS A 7 -29.20 12.29 39.79
N ARG A 8 -28.42 13.23 39.26
CA ARG A 8 -26.95 13.17 39.16
C ARG A 8 -26.35 13.21 40.56
N SER A 9 -25.29 12.41 40.78
CA SER A 9 -24.40 12.48 41.93
C SER A 9 -22.98 12.64 41.41
N GLU A 10 -22.32 13.73 41.79
CA GLU A 10 -20.93 14.06 41.46
C GLU A 10 -19.97 13.71 42.62
N SER A 11 -18.92 12.94 42.30
CA SER A 11 -17.52 13.02 42.79
C SER A 11 -17.22 12.87 44.32
N PRO A 12 -15.95 12.89 44.81
CA PRO A 12 -14.61 12.82 44.17
C PRO A 12 -13.60 11.89 44.92
N MET A 13 -12.34 11.80 44.43
CA MET A 13 -11.05 11.42 45.08
C MET A 13 -10.30 10.34 44.27
N LYS A 14 -8.98 10.37 44.06
CA LYS A 14 -7.88 11.25 44.49
C LYS A 14 -6.67 10.98 43.56
N ARG A 15 -5.93 12.04 43.22
CA ARG A 15 -4.62 12.05 42.56
C ARG A 15 -3.60 11.15 43.27
N ARG A 16 -2.70 10.49 42.51
CA ARG A 16 -1.25 10.45 42.81
C ARG A 16 -0.42 10.46 41.54
N ILE A 17 0.38 11.53 41.43
CA ILE A 17 1.47 11.76 40.48
C ILE A 17 2.73 11.20 41.15
N ALA A 18 3.56 10.46 40.40
CA ALA A 18 4.93 10.17 40.80
C ALA A 18 5.84 10.31 39.57
N ILE A 19 6.64 11.38 39.59
CA ILE A 19 7.76 11.68 38.71
C ILE A 19 8.99 11.06 39.35
N ASN A 20 9.81 10.33 38.59
CA ASN A 20 11.18 10.00 39.01
C ASN A 20 12.15 10.30 37.86
N LEU A 21 12.91 11.37 38.08
CA LEU A 21 14.06 11.83 37.33
C LEU A 21 15.29 11.50 38.19
N ILE A 22 16.22 10.66 37.71
CA ILE A 22 17.56 10.57 38.30
C ILE A 22 18.60 10.58 37.19
N LEU A 23 19.42 11.64 37.26
CA LEU A 23 20.64 11.97 36.56
C LEU A 23 21.81 11.27 37.28
N PHE A 24 22.83 10.73 36.59
CA PHE A 24 24.17 10.61 37.19
C PHE A 24 25.31 10.75 36.19
N LEU A 25 26.37 11.37 36.71
CA LEU A 25 27.53 12.03 36.10
C LEU A 25 28.57 11.12 35.41
N ALA A 26 29.35 11.76 34.54
CA ALA A 26 30.62 11.33 33.95
C ALA A 26 31.81 11.34 34.92
N VAL A 27 32.85 10.52 34.64
CA VAL A 27 34.24 10.71 35.08
C VAL A 27 35.23 10.25 33.99
N LEU A 28 36.29 11.06 33.81
CA LEU A 28 37.43 10.99 32.88
C LEU A 28 38.59 10.11 33.36
N ALA A 29 39.45 9.63 32.43
CA ALA A 29 40.93 9.58 32.45
C ALA A 29 41.44 8.41 31.55
N SER A 30 42.09 8.67 30.41
CA SER A 30 43.54 8.95 30.18
C SER A 30 44.41 7.69 30.04
N CYS A 31 45.05 7.48 28.87
CA CYS A 31 46.49 7.64 28.61
C CYS A 31 46.95 6.86 27.36
N ALA A 32 47.79 7.48 26.53
CA ALA A 32 48.53 6.87 25.40
C ALA A 32 49.84 6.21 25.90
N PRO A 33 50.61 5.50 25.03
CA PRO A 33 51.60 6.20 24.19
C PRO A 33 51.82 5.60 22.78
N ALA A 34 52.72 6.27 22.06
CA ALA A 34 52.97 6.26 20.62
C ALA A 34 54.00 5.23 20.13
N GLU A 35 54.07 5.03 18.80
CA GLU A 35 55.32 4.72 18.10
C GLU A 35 55.32 5.31 16.67
N SER A 36 56.46 5.91 16.32
CA SER A 36 56.75 6.61 15.07
C SER A 36 57.79 5.83 14.27
N THR A 37 57.76 5.89 12.93
CA THR A 37 59.00 5.99 12.14
C THR A 37 58.81 6.81 10.86
N ASN A 38 59.59 7.89 10.78
CA ASN A 38 59.89 8.71 9.60
C ASN A 38 60.54 7.91 8.47
N LYS A 39 60.31 8.34 7.22
CA LYS A 39 61.40 8.63 6.24
C LYS A 39 60.96 9.70 5.22
N THR A 40 61.70 10.81 5.19
CA THR A 40 61.97 11.70 4.03
C THR A 40 63.48 11.55 3.70
N PRO A 41 64.03 11.95 2.53
CA PRO A 41 64.13 13.34 2.02
C PRO A 41 63.96 13.41 0.47
N THR A 42 63.92 14.53 -0.27
CA THR A 42 64.82 15.70 -0.38
C THR A 42 64.17 16.76 -1.29
N ALA A 43 64.52 18.03 -1.05
CA ALA A 43 64.06 19.26 -1.74
C ALA A 43 65.10 19.84 -2.71
N VAL A 44 64.69 20.71 -3.67
CA VAL A 44 65.48 21.83 -4.26
C VAL A 44 64.48 22.89 -4.82
N VAL A 45 64.26 24.04 -4.16
CA VAL A 45 64.80 25.42 -4.36
C VAL A 45 64.23 26.20 -5.57
N ALA A 46 63.96 27.48 -5.27
CA ALA A 46 63.14 28.49 -5.95
C ALA A 46 63.78 29.24 -7.13
N GLY A 47 62.95 29.96 -7.88
CA GLY A 47 63.34 30.97 -8.86
C GLY A 47 62.29 32.11 -8.97
N GLU A 48 62.79 33.32 -8.69
CA GLU A 48 62.28 34.70 -8.69
C GLU A 48 61.03 35.15 -9.47
N THR A 49 60.37 36.14 -8.87
CA THR A 49 59.34 37.05 -9.39
C THR A 49 59.85 37.99 -10.49
N VAL A 50 59.06 38.20 -11.55
CA VAL A 50 59.06 39.44 -12.33
C VAL A 50 57.62 39.93 -12.54
N ASN A 51 57.42 41.20 -12.19
CA ASN A 51 56.20 41.97 -12.29
C ASN A 51 56.16 42.68 -13.66
N GLN A 52 55.15 42.44 -14.49
CA GLN A 52 54.77 43.32 -15.61
C GLN A 52 53.24 43.32 -15.80
N SER A 53 52.64 44.50 -15.70
CA SER A 53 51.26 44.81 -16.13
C SER A 53 51.19 44.96 -17.67
N PRO A 54 50.01 44.85 -18.28
CA PRO A 54 49.85 44.28 -19.62
C PRO A 54 50.11 45.28 -20.76
N VAL A 55 50.60 44.75 -21.89
CA VAL A 55 50.54 45.41 -23.19
C VAL A 55 49.21 45.05 -23.84
N GLU A 56 48.39 46.07 -24.06
CA GLU A 56 47.19 46.02 -24.88
C GLU A 56 47.58 45.83 -26.35
N SER A 57 47.18 44.69 -26.92
CA SER A 57 47.25 44.46 -28.36
C SER A 57 45.89 43.91 -28.79
N GLU A 58 45.13 44.76 -29.49
CA GLU A 58 43.90 44.39 -30.18
C GLU A 58 44.22 43.32 -31.23
N ALA A 59 44.00 42.06 -30.86
CA ALA A 59 43.84 40.97 -31.81
C ALA A 59 42.35 40.80 -32.09
N THR A 60 42.01 40.98 -33.37
CA THR A 60 40.67 40.97 -33.94
C THR A 60 39.89 39.71 -33.52
N ALA A 61 38.73 39.91 -32.90
CA ALA A 61 37.86 38.81 -32.45
C ALA A 61 37.40 37.97 -33.64
N ARG A 62 37.91 36.74 -33.75
CA ARG A 62 37.26 35.68 -34.51
C ARG A 62 36.21 35.05 -33.59
N PRO A 63 34.93 34.90 -33.99
CA PRO A 63 33.95 34.25 -33.13
C PRO A 63 34.39 32.80 -32.96
N THR A 64 34.94 32.49 -31.79
CA THR A 64 35.18 31.12 -31.37
C THR A 64 33.85 30.69 -30.76
N ILE A 65 33.09 29.89 -31.51
CA ILE A 65 31.90 29.24 -30.96
C ILE A 65 32.39 28.39 -29.81
N GLU A 66 32.08 28.78 -28.57
CA GLU A 66 32.29 27.89 -27.44
C GLU A 66 31.50 26.61 -27.74
N PRO A 67 32.13 25.42 -27.70
CA PRO A 67 31.38 24.19 -27.82
C PRO A 67 30.35 24.19 -26.69
N PHE A 68 29.06 24.03 -27.06
CA PHE A 68 27.98 23.87 -26.10
C PHE A 68 28.39 22.85 -25.03
N ARG A 69 28.71 23.33 -23.83
CA ARG A 69 28.92 22.48 -22.67
C ARG A 69 27.55 22.21 -22.08
N PHE A 70 27.04 21.01 -22.34
CA PHE A 70 25.98 20.45 -21.51
C PHE A 70 26.55 20.27 -20.10
N VAL A 71 26.24 21.21 -19.20
CA VAL A 71 26.29 20.91 -17.77
C VAL A 71 25.04 20.11 -17.50
N LEU A 72 25.14 18.79 -17.63
CA LEU A 72 24.17 17.90 -17.01
C LEU A 72 24.27 18.21 -15.51
N PRO A 73 23.17 18.60 -14.83
CA PRO A 73 23.19 18.64 -13.38
C PRO A 73 23.69 17.28 -12.93
N THR A 74 24.73 17.24 -12.08
CA THR A 74 25.10 16.02 -11.38
C THR A 74 23.81 15.47 -10.81
N PRO A 75 23.34 14.28 -11.22
CA PRO A 75 22.15 13.71 -10.62
C PRO A 75 22.38 13.78 -9.12
N GLY A 76 21.45 14.42 -8.40
CA GLY A 76 21.40 14.23 -6.96
C GLY A 76 21.47 12.73 -6.73
N ALA A 77 22.17 12.30 -5.67
CA ALA A 77 22.32 10.88 -5.36
C ALA A 77 21.02 10.16 -5.69
N GLU A 78 21.07 9.18 -6.60
CA GLU A 78 19.84 8.49 -7.02
C GLU A 78 19.13 8.07 -5.74
N PRO A 79 17.81 8.35 -5.61
CA PRO A 79 17.09 7.90 -4.44
C PRO A 79 17.41 6.42 -4.28
N VAL A 80 17.91 6.05 -3.09
CA VAL A 80 18.20 4.66 -2.78
C VAL A 80 16.83 3.98 -2.77
N SER A 81 16.42 3.50 -3.93
CA SER A 81 15.24 2.67 -4.08
C SER A 81 15.50 1.49 -3.16
N GLY A 82 14.63 1.32 -2.16
CA GLY A 82 14.52 0.02 -1.49
C GLY A 82 14.14 -0.97 -2.57
N TRP A 83 15.14 -1.61 -3.17
CA TRP A 83 15.00 -2.37 -4.41
C TRP A 83 13.79 -3.31 -4.30
N ARG A 84 12.82 -3.12 -5.20
CA ARG A 84 11.66 -3.99 -5.33
C ARG A 84 11.86 -4.88 -6.55
N PRO A 85 11.56 -6.18 -6.47
CA PRO A 85 11.51 -7.02 -7.66
C PRO A 85 10.49 -6.46 -8.67
N PRO A 86 10.71 -6.67 -9.98
CA PRO A 86 9.73 -6.33 -10.99
C PRO A 86 8.39 -7.03 -10.71
N LEU A 87 7.28 -6.45 -11.15
CA LEU A 87 5.96 -7.05 -11.00
C LEU A 87 5.73 -8.16 -12.05
N TYR A 88 4.80 -9.07 -11.77
CA TYR A 88 4.26 -9.94 -12.83
C TYR A 88 3.49 -9.12 -13.88
N PRO A 89 3.52 -9.49 -15.17
CA PRO A 89 2.72 -8.83 -16.19
C PRO A 89 1.24 -9.08 -15.92
N VAL A 90 0.40 -8.06 -16.10
CA VAL A 90 -1.05 -8.18 -15.91
C VAL A 90 -1.80 -8.34 -17.24
N PRO A 91 -2.89 -9.12 -17.27
CA PRO A 91 -3.43 -9.92 -16.16
C PRO A 91 -2.53 -11.12 -15.82
N TRP A 92 -2.44 -11.45 -14.54
CA TRP A 92 -1.71 -12.61 -14.01
C TRP A 92 -2.67 -13.51 -13.24
N ALA A 93 -2.71 -14.79 -13.58
CA ALA A 93 -3.51 -15.78 -12.88
C ALA A 93 -2.85 -17.16 -13.05
N VAL A 94 -2.37 -17.74 -11.95
CA VAL A 94 -1.81 -19.10 -11.96
C VAL A 94 -2.91 -20.10 -11.64
N SER A 95 -3.75 -19.78 -10.65
CA SER A 95 -5.00 -20.50 -10.38
C SER A 95 -6.15 -19.96 -11.22
N ALA A 96 -7.15 -20.79 -11.50
CA ALA A 96 -8.34 -20.43 -12.26
C ALA A 96 -9.21 -19.33 -11.61
N TYR A 97 -8.98 -19.04 -10.33
CA TYR A 97 -9.74 -18.07 -9.54
C TYR A 97 -8.93 -16.84 -9.14
N ASP A 98 -7.63 -16.81 -9.46
CA ASP A 98 -6.80 -15.63 -9.28
C ASP A 98 -7.21 -14.56 -10.29
N HIS A 99 -7.24 -13.30 -9.85
CA HIS A 99 -7.68 -12.18 -10.67
C HIS A 99 -6.75 -10.97 -10.52
N PHE A 100 -5.43 -11.20 -10.57
CA PHE A 100 -4.43 -10.12 -10.55
C PHE A 100 -4.41 -9.35 -11.87
N TYR A 101 -5.41 -8.51 -12.09
CA TYR A 101 -5.63 -7.79 -13.35
C TYR A 101 -4.99 -6.41 -13.38
N PHE A 102 -4.55 -5.89 -12.23
CA PHE A 102 -4.07 -4.52 -12.09
C PHE A 102 -2.58 -4.43 -11.79
N ALA A 103 -1.93 -3.51 -12.50
CA ALA A 103 -0.60 -3.03 -12.16
C ALA A 103 -0.66 -2.15 -10.90
N ARG A 104 0.51 -1.79 -10.35
CA ARG A 104 0.55 -0.89 -9.18
C ARG A 104 0.19 0.54 -9.61
N PRO A 105 -0.65 1.24 -8.84
CA PRO A 105 -1.06 2.61 -9.14
C PRO A 105 -0.03 3.67 -8.70
N ILE A 106 1.06 3.25 -8.06
CA ILE A 106 2.23 4.06 -7.71
C ILE A 106 3.46 3.36 -8.27
N ALA A 107 4.42 4.12 -8.80
CA ALA A 107 5.66 3.58 -9.33
C ALA A 107 6.39 2.70 -8.30
N ALA A 108 7.04 1.63 -8.78
CA ALA A 108 7.77 0.69 -7.93
C ALA A 108 9.21 1.17 -7.58
N ASP A 109 9.47 2.46 -7.71
CA ASP A 109 10.78 3.09 -7.42
C ASP A 109 11.00 3.28 -5.91
N THR A 110 9.95 3.16 -5.10
CA THR A 110 9.99 3.20 -3.63
C THR A 110 9.17 2.05 -3.02
N VAL A 111 9.37 1.77 -1.73
CA VAL A 111 8.58 0.76 -1.00
C VAL A 111 7.18 1.31 -0.75
N ASN A 112 6.20 0.85 -1.53
CA ASN A 112 4.81 1.32 -1.52
C ASN A 112 3.84 0.16 -1.18
N TRP A 113 4.10 -0.51 -0.05
CA TRP A 113 3.21 -1.54 0.45
C TRP A 113 1.89 -0.94 0.95
N PRO A 114 0.77 -1.70 0.90
CA PRO A 114 -0.41 -1.34 1.66
C PRO A 114 -0.03 -1.13 3.14
N LEU A 115 -0.36 0.05 3.66
CA LEU A 115 -0.11 0.43 5.04
C LEU A 115 -0.83 -0.55 5.97
N ALA A 116 -0.12 -1.02 7.01
CA ALA A 116 -0.60 -2.17 7.77
C ALA A 116 -1.92 -1.92 8.50
N GLU A 117 -2.10 -0.69 8.95
CA GLU A 117 -3.25 -0.20 9.68
C GLU A 117 -4.39 0.26 8.76
N TYR A 118 -4.14 0.39 7.45
CA TYR A 118 -5.05 0.93 6.45
C TYR A 118 -5.25 -0.07 5.30
N ARG A 119 -5.47 -1.34 5.65
CA ARG A 119 -5.90 -2.38 4.70
C ARG A 119 -7.42 -2.43 4.57
N TYR A 120 -7.88 -3.08 3.51
CA TYR A 120 -9.29 -3.31 3.25
C TYR A 120 -9.96 -4.05 4.40
N GLY A 121 -11.16 -3.61 4.77
CA GLY A 121 -11.89 -4.15 5.92
C GLY A 121 -11.35 -3.70 7.28
N GLY A 122 -10.32 -2.85 7.35
CA GLY A 122 -9.92 -2.17 8.58
C GLY A 122 -11.00 -1.20 9.10
N VAL A 123 -10.89 -0.73 10.35
CA VAL A 123 -11.78 0.31 10.91
C VAL A 123 -10.97 1.54 11.29
N PHE A 124 -11.40 2.70 10.80
CA PHE A 124 -10.79 3.98 11.16
C PHE A 124 -11.27 4.53 12.50
N PHE A 125 -10.41 5.33 13.14
CA PHE A 125 -10.76 6.01 14.37
C PHE A 125 -11.70 7.20 14.08
N ALA A 126 -12.97 7.02 14.46
CA ALA A 126 -14.04 8.03 14.52
C ALA A 126 -14.47 8.64 13.16
N PRO A 127 -15.64 8.24 12.60
CA PRO A 127 -16.56 7.17 13.02
C PRO A 127 -15.96 5.78 12.72
N ASN A 128 -16.53 4.71 13.27
CA ASN A 128 -16.18 3.31 12.95
C ASN A 128 -16.54 2.98 11.48
N ILE A 129 -15.86 3.62 10.54
CA ILE A 129 -16.03 3.45 9.11
C ILE A 129 -15.07 2.36 8.67
N VAL A 130 -15.62 1.40 7.94
CA VAL A 130 -14.86 0.36 7.30
C VAL A 130 -14.02 0.97 6.19
N HIS A 131 -12.75 0.60 6.15
CA HIS A 131 -11.86 0.99 5.07
C HIS A 131 -12.16 0.17 3.81
N THR A 132 -12.59 0.85 2.76
CA THR A 132 -13.11 0.26 1.52
C THR A 132 -12.07 0.05 0.42
N GLY A 133 -10.79 0.31 0.73
CA GLY A 133 -9.67 0.14 -0.17
C GLY A 133 -8.40 -0.24 0.57
N VAL A 134 -7.28 0.09 -0.03
CA VAL A 134 -5.97 0.08 0.63
C VAL A 134 -5.33 1.45 0.49
N ASP A 135 -4.62 1.85 1.54
CA ASP A 135 -3.81 3.06 1.48
C ASP A 135 -2.36 2.67 1.19
N ILE A 136 -1.82 3.30 0.16
CA ILE A 136 -0.47 3.08 -0.34
C ILE A 136 0.35 4.32 0.00
N ASP A 137 1.40 4.14 0.79
CA ASP A 137 2.31 5.22 1.15
C ASP A 137 3.01 5.77 -0.10
N ALA A 138 2.99 7.09 -0.24
CA ALA A 138 3.60 7.80 -1.34
C ALA A 138 3.80 9.27 -0.96
N ALA A 139 4.93 9.85 -1.35
CA ALA A 139 5.21 11.25 -1.06
C ALA A 139 4.22 12.18 -1.77
N ASP A 140 3.94 13.34 -1.15
CA ASP A 140 3.15 14.41 -1.78
C ASP A 140 3.71 14.77 -3.15
N GLY A 141 2.83 14.90 -4.15
CA GLY A 141 3.23 15.16 -5.53
C GLY A 141 3.68 13.93 -6.34
N SER A 142 3.74 12.74 -5.75
CA SER A 142 4.09 11.51 -6.51
C SER A 142 3.07 11.24 -7.62
N PRO A 143 3.48 10.82 -8.83
CA PRO A 143 2.54 10.47 -9.89
C PRO A 143 1.65 9.28 -9.52
N ILE A 144 0.34 9.44 -9.73
CA ILE A 144 -0.65 8.36 -9.63
C ILE A 144 -0.89 7.81 -11.03
N LEU A 145 -0.75 6.50 -11.18
CA LEU A 145 -0.81 5.81 -12.46
C LEU A 145 -2.11 5.01 -12.60
N ALA A 146 -2.65 4.94 -13.82
CA ALA A 146 -3.75 4.03 -14.13
C ALA A 146 -3.30 2.57 -13.96
N ALA A 147 -4.00 1.84 -13.09
CA ALA A 147 -3.68 0.45 -12.78
C ALA A 147 -4.04 -0.53 -13.92
N GLY A 148 -4.89 -0.10 -14.87
CA GLY A 148 -5.30 -0.87 -16.03
C GLY A 148 -5.99 0.02 -17.08
N PRO A 149 -6.14 -0.45 -18.33
CA PRO A 149 -6.79 0.31 -19.39
C PRO A 149 -8.27 0.53 -19.10
N GLY A 150 -8.80 1.68 -19.54
CA GLY A 150 -10.19 2.01 -19.32
C GLY A 150 -10.54 3.44 -19.71
N THR A 151 -11.72 3.86 -19.29
CA THR A 151 -12.23 5.22 -19.49
C THR A 151 -12.47 5.87 -18.15
N VAL A 152 -11.97 7.10 -17.98
CA VAL A 152 -12.21 7.91 -16.79
C VAL A 152 -13.68 8.32 -16.76
N VAL A 153 -14.42 7.84 -15.76
CA VAL A 153 -15.86 8.13 -15.60
C VAL A 153 -16.14 9.19 -14.55
N SER A 154 -15.15 9.52 -13.71
CA SER A 154 -15.18 10.64 -12.76
C SER A 154 -13.77 11.17 -12.53
N ALA A 155 -13.62 12.48 -12.36
CA ALA A 155 -12.35 13.18 -12.13
C ALA A 155 -12.63 14.51 -11.44
N ASP A 156 -13.07 14.46 -10.18
CA ASP A 156 -13.49 15.65 -9.41
C ASP A 156 -13.52 15.33 -7.89
N TRP A 157 -13.92 16.32 -7.10
CA TRP A 157 -14.41 16.16 -5.74
C TRP A 157 -15.83 15.56 -5.72
N GLY A 158 -16.26 15.09 -4.54
CA GLY A 158 -17.65 14.71 -4.33
C GLY A 158 -17.99 13.27 -4.70
N LEU A 159 -16.99 12.37 -4.73
CA LEU A 159 -17.19 10.97 -5.12
C LEU A 159 -18.16 10.22 -4.19
N TYR A 160 -18.04 10.41 -2.87
CA TYR A 160 -18.93 9.74 -1.91
C TYR A 160 -20.29 10.42 -1.82
N THR A 161 -20.30 11.74 -1.84
CA THR A 161 -21.52 12.57 -1.68
C THR A 161 -22.34 12.70 -2.95
N GLU A 162 -21.82 12.20 -4.08
CA GLU A 162 -22.42 12.29 -5.42
C GLU A 162 -22.71 13.74 -5.84
N ALA A 163 -21.90 14.68 -5.33
CA ALA A 163 -22.05 16.11 -5.53
C ALA A 163 -20.75 16.72 -6.08
N PRO A 164 -20.61 16.88 -7.41
CA PRO A 164 -19.42 17.44 -8.04
C PRO A 164 -18.96 18.75 -7.40
N GLY A 165 -17.64 18.91 -7.23
CA GLY A 165 -17.05 20.06 -6.55
C GLY A 165 -17.22 20.10 -5.03
N ASN A 166 -17.82 19.10 -4.38
CA ASN A 166 -17.95 19.08 -2.92
C ASN A 166 -16.61 18.83 -2.22
N GLN A 167 -15.95 19.91 -1.82
CA GLN A 167 -14.65 19.86 -1.12
C GLN A 167 -14.68 19.24 0.28
N LYS A 168 -15.87 18.96 0.82
CA LYS A 168 -16.04 18.28 2.11
C LYS A 168 -16.15 16.75 1.96
N ASP A 169 -16.05 16.24 0.74
CA ASP A 169 -16.11 14.81 0.47
C ASP A 169 -14.90 14.07 1.10
N PRO A 170 -15.11 12.90 1.74
CA PRO A 170 -14.02 12.17 2.39
C PRO A 170 -12.96 11.66 1.42
N TYR A 171 -13.28 11.37 0.15
CA TYR A 171 -12.27 10.95 -0.83
C TYR A 171 -11.38 12.12 -1.29
N GLY A 172 -11.77 13.37 -1.04
CA GLY A 172 -11.09 14.54 -1.57
C GLY A 172 -11.20 14.59 -3.09
N GLN A 173 -10.11 14.96 -3.77
CA GLN A 173 -10.01 14.83 -5.22
C GLN A 173 -9.78 13.38 -5.59
N ALA A 174 -10.65 12.86 -6.47
CA ALA A 174 -10.58 11.47 -6.90
C ALA A 174 -10.79 11.30 -8.40
N VAL A 175 -10.18 10.24 -8.92
CA VAL A 175 -10.40 9.73 -10.28
C VAL A 175 -11.02 8.34 -10.18
N VAL A 176 -11.99 8.06 -11.05
CA VAL A 176 -12.57 6.73 -11.22
C VAL A 176 -12.40 6.29 -12.65
N ILE A 177 -11.82 5.11 -12.84
CA ILE A 177 -11.72 4.45 -14.15
C ILE A 177 -12.74 3.32 -14.20
N LYS A 178 -13.53 3.28 -15.27
CA LYS A 178 -14.26 2.08 -15.68
C LYS A 178 -13.39 1.31 -16.67
N HIS A 179 -13.06 0.08 -16.35
CA HIS A 179 -12.20 -0.75 -17.19
C HIS A 179 -12.97 -1.39 -18.35
N ASP A 180 -12.26 -1.72 -19.44
CA ASP A 180 -12.88 -2.37 -20.62
C ASP A 180 -13.10 -3.86 -20.43
N PHE A 181 -12.41 -4.41 -19.45
CA PHE A 181 -12.59 -5.77 -19.01
C PHE A 181 -13.48 -5.81 -17.78
N GLY A 182 -14.11 -6.96 -17.59
CA GLY A 182 -14.94 -7.26 -16.43
C GLY A 182 -14.50 -8.53 -15.74
N TYR A 183 -15.17 -8.86 -14.63
CA TYR A 183 -15.00 -10.12 -13.92
C TYR A 183 -16.36 -10.74 -13.69
N LYS A 184 -16.50 -12.02 -14.03
CA LYS A 184 -17.77 -12.77 -13.96
C LYS A 184 -18.95 -12.03 -14.62
N GLY A 185 -18.71 -11.40 -15.76
CA GLY A 185 -19.71 -10.65 -16.52
C GLY A 185 -20.07 -9.28 -15.94
N GLN A 186 -19.41 -8.83 -14.87
CA GLN A 186 -19.66 -7.54 -14.23
C GLN A 186 -18.55 -6.53 -14.57
N PRO A 187 -18.89 -5.24 -14.74
CA PRO A 187 -17.88 -4.19 -14.95
C PRO A 187 -17.01 -4.01 -13.71
N ILE A 188 -15.75 -3.66 -13.90
CA ILE A 188 -14.81 -3.34 -12.82
C ILE A 188 -14.47 -1.84 -12.87
N TYR A 189 -14.35 -1.25 -11.70
CA TYR A 189 -13.89 0.12 -11.53
C TYR A 189 -12.69 0.18 -10.59
N THR A 190 -11.77 1.10 -10.84
CA THR A 190 -10.72 1.47 -9.89
C THR A 190 -10.87 2.92 -9.48
N ILE A 191 -10.55 3.20 -8.21
CA ILE A 191 -10.69 4.51 -7.59
C ILE A 191 -9.33 4.92 -7.06
N TYR A 192 -8.98 6.18 -7.29
CA TYR A 192 -7.72 6.79 -6.88
C TYR A 192 -8.08 8.09 -6.19
N ALA A 193 -7.80 8.22 -4.89
CA ALA A 193 -8.28 9.34 -4.09
C ALA A 193 -7.18 10.08 -3.33
N HIS A 194 -7.57 11.11 -2.59
CA HIS A 194 -6.70 12.02 -1.85
C HIS A 194 -5.72 12.82 -2.72
N MET A 195 -6.01 13.02 -4.01
CA MET A 195 -5.10 13.71 -4.92
C MET A 195 -4.86 15.18 -4.50
N SER A 196 -3.64 15.70 -4.73
CA SER A 196 -3.35 17.14 -4.66
C SER A 196 -3.69 17.85 -5.96
N LYS A 197 -3.64 17.10 -7.06
CA LYS A 197 -3.93 17.57 -8.41
C LYS A 197 -4.43 16.44 -9.29
N ILE A 198 -5.55 16.66 -9.95
CA ILE A 198 -6.04 15.80 -11.03
C ILE A 198 -5.44 16.27 -12.35
N ILE A 199 -4.92 15.35 -13.15
CA ILE A 199 -4.40 15.59 -14.51
C ILE A 199 -5.36 15.01 -15.56
N ALA A 200 -5.93 13.84 -15.27
CA ALA A 200 -6.91 13.22 -16.13
C ALA A 200 -8.24 13.98 -16.14
N PHE A 201 -9.08 13.74 -17.15
CA PHE A 201 -10.40 14.35 -17.25
C PHE A 201 -11.47 13.30 -17.56
N GLN A 202 -12.72 13.59 -17.17
CA GLN A 202 -13.84 12.70 -17.45
C GLN A 202 -14.02 12.47 -18.96
N GLY A 203 -14.21 11.21 -19.35
CA GLY A 203 -14.29 10.77 -20.75
C GLY A 203 -12.93 10.45 -21.36
N GLN A 204 -11.81 10.75 -20.68
CA GLN A 204 -10.49 10.39 -21.16
C GLN A 204 -10.32 8.87 -21.19
N ARG A 205 -9.82 8.39 -22.33
CA ARG A 205 -9.29 7.04 -22.48
C ARG A 205 -7.88 6.97 -21.89
N VAL A 206 -7.61 5.97 -21.05
CA VAL A 206 -6.31 5.76 -20.42
C VAL A 206 -5.84 4.33 -20.61
N GLU A 207 -4.52 4.17 -20.71
CA GLU A 207 -3.83 2.89 -20.73
C GLU A 207 -3.08 2.66 -19.40
N THR A 208 -2.66 1.42 -19.15
CA THR A 208 -1.90 1.08 -17.93
C THR A 208 -0.64 1.94 -17.83
N GLY A 209 -0.43 2.59 -16.69
CA GLY A 209 0.73 3.44 -16.45
C GLY A 209 0.54 4.92 -16.83
N ASP A 210 -0.59 5.29 -17.45
CA ASP A 210 -0.89 6.70 -17.73
C ASP A 210 -1.05 7.48 -16.42
N VAL A 211 -0.51 8.70 -16.38
CA VAL A 211 -0.59 9.57 -15.21
C VAL A 211 -1.99 10.16 -15.09
N LEU A 212 -2.66 9.88 -13.97
CA LEU A 212 -4.01 10.36 -13.65
C LEU A 212 -4.00 11.66 -12.85
N GLY A 213 -2.95 11.87 -12.06
CA GLY A 213 -2.87 12.95 -11.10
C GLY A 213 -1.65 12.79 -10.21
N LEU A 214 -1.61 13.58 -9.14
CA LEU A 214 -0.54 13.58 -8.16
C LEU A 214 -1.09 13.28 -6.77
N VAL A 215 -0.35 12.48 -6.00
CA VAL A 215 -0.63 12.21 -4.59
C VAL A 215 -0.73 13.52 -3.81
N GLY A 216 -1.65 13.54 -2.85
CA GLY A 216 -1.87 14.67 -1.97
C GLY A 216 -2.48 14.26 -0.66
N ALA A 217 -3.07 15.24 0.04
CA ALA A 217 -3.73 15.07 1.32
C ALA A 217 -5.11 15.72 1.35
N THR A 218 -5.88 15.64 0.26
CA THR A 218 -7.25 16.16 0.21
C THR A 218 -8.26 15.17 0.79
N GLY A 219 -9.38 15.67 1.32
CA GLY A 219 -10.42 14.82 1.93
C GLY A 219 -10.11 14.42 3.38
N ALA A 220 -10.61 13.26 3.80
CA ALA A 220 -10.46 12.74 5.15
C ALA A 220 -9.20 11.87 5.27
N THR A 221 -8.06 12.51 5.54
CA THR A 221 -6.75 11.86 5.61
C THR A 221 -5.90 12.42 6.76
N THR A 222 -4.93 11.62 7.23
CA THR A 222 -3.91 12.02 8.23
C THR A 222 -2.63 12.57 7.60
N GLY A 223 -2.43 12.38 6.29
CA GLY A 223 -1.23 12.81 5.58
C GLY A 223 -1.20 12.33 4.12
N PRO A 224 -0.20 12.73 3.32
CA PRO A 224 -0.11 12.33 1.93
C PRO A 224 -0.03 10.82 1.74
N HIS A 225 -0.93 10.26 0.93
CA HIS A 225 -0.94 8.85 0.50
C HIS A 225 -1.91 8.68 -0.68
N LEU A 226 -1.89 7.50 -1.32
CA LEU A 226 -2.93 7.11 -2.27
C LEU A 226 -3.91 6.15 -1.60
N HIS A 227 -5.19 6.52 -1.56
CA HIS A 227 -6.26 5.58 -1.31
C HIS A 227 -6.72 4.93 -2.62
N PHE A 228 -6.65 3.60 -2.69
CA PHE A 228 -6.95 2.81 -3.88
C PHE A 228 -8.05 1.79 -3.61
N GLU A 229 -9.09 1.78 -4.45
CA GLU A 229 -10.16 0.79 -4.38
C GLU A 229 -10.35 0.03 -5.68
N VAL A 230 -10.90 -1.18 -5.56
CA VAL A 230 -11.50 -1.93 -6.65
C VAL A 230 -12.98 -2.12 -6.36
N ARG A 231 -13.83 -1.80 -7.33
CA ARG A 231 -15.29 -2.01 -7.25
C ARG A 231 -15.77 -2.91 -8.37
N LEU A 232 -16.71 -3.81 -8.06
CA LEU A 232 -17.28 -4.74 -9.03
C LEU A 232 -18.79 -4.51 -9.18
N GLY A 233 -19.29 -4.54 -10.41
CA GLY A 233 -20.71 -4.40 -10.73
C GLY A 233 -21.18 -2.95 -10.76
N ALA A 234 -20.92 -2.18 -9.70
CA ALA A 234 -21.35 -0.79 -9.59
C ALA A 234 -20.24 0.11 -9.00
N ASN A 235 -20.20 1.36 -9.45
CA ASN A 235 -19.31 2.37 -8.86
C ASN A 235 -19.95 2.97 -7.60
N THR A 236 -20.05 2.19 -6.52
CA THR A 236 -20.59 2.66 -5.23
C THR A 236 -19.69 2.26 -4.07
N PHE A 237 -19.77 3.00 -2.97
CA PHE A 237 -19.07 2.71 -1.72
C PHE A 237 -19.31 1.28 -1.21
N TYR A 238 -20.47 0.69 -1.53
CA TYR A 238 -20.88 -0.64 -1.06
C TYR A 238 -20.44 -1.79 -1.96
N SER A 239 -19.85 -1.50 -3.11
CA SER A 239 -19.49 -2.49 -4.14
C SER A 239 -17.98 -2.74 -4.22
N THR A 240 -17.26 -2.46 -3.14
CA THR A 240 -15.79 -2.54 -3.04
C THR A 240 -15.34 -3.94 -2.68
N TYR A 241 -14.18 -4.34 -3.18
CA TYR A 241 -13.53 -5.63 -2.93
C TYR A 241 -12.06 -5.39 -2.58
N ASN A 242 -11.42 -6.35 -1.90
CA ASN A 242 -10.04 -6.17 -1.45
C ASN A 242 -9.06 -5.99 -2.62
N PRO A 243 -8.47 -4.80 -2.83
CA PRO A 243 -7.55 -4.54 -3.94
C PRO A 243 -6.32 -5.44 -3.97
N GLU A 244 -5.90 -6.00 -2.82
CA GLU A 244 -4.76 -6.90 -2.71
C GLU A 244 -4.97 -8.24 -3.46
N LEU A 245 -6.20 -8.62 -3.77
CA LEU A 245 -6.51 -9.78 -4.63
C LEU A 245 -6.50 -9.45 -6.13
N TRP A 246 -6.48 -8.16 -6.48
CA TRP A 246 -6.55 -7.70 -7.87
C TRP A 246 -5.23 -7.11 -8.38
N MET A 247 -4.33 -6.70 -7.49
CA MET A 247 -3.01 -6.20 -7.85
C MET A 247 -2.00 -7.34 -7.97
N ALA A 248 -1.21 -7.34 -9.03
CA ALA A 248 -0.12 -8.31 -9.16
C ALA A 248 0.91 -8.15 -8.01
N PRO A 249 1.34 -9.26 -7.39
CA PRO A 249 2.47 -9.23 -6.47
C PRO A 249 3.79 -9.04 -7.26
N PRO A 250 4.88 -8.66 -6.58
CA PRO A 250 6.23 -8.69 -7.15
C PRO A 250 6.65 -10.11 -7.52
N GLN A 251 7.55 -10.22 -8.48
CA GLN A 251 8.16 -11.49 -8.84
C GLN A 251 8.88 -12.09 -7.63
N GLY A 252 8.61 -13.36 -7.36
CA GLY A 252 9.12 -14.05 -6.16
C GLY A 252 8.29 -13.84 -4.90
N TRP A 253 7.16 -13.13 -4.98
CA TRP A 253 6.27 -12.82 -3.85
C TRP A 253 4.86 -13.36 -4.13
N GLY A 254 4.11 -13.66 -3.08
CA GLY A 254 2.74 -14.18 -3.15
C GLY A 254 1.78 -13.43 -2.26
N VAL A 255 0.56 -13.96 -2.16
CA VAL A 255 -0.54 -13.39 -1.37
C VAL A 255 -1.08 -14.46 -0.43
N LEU A 256 -1.19 -14.14 0.85
CA LEU A 256 -1.84 -15.00 1.85
C LEU A 256 -3.32 -14.61 1.95
N VAL A 257 -4.20 -15.59 1.87
CA VAL A 257 -5.66 -15.40 1.97
C VAL A 257 -6.22 -16.35 3.04
N GLY A 258 -7.05 -15.81 3.92
CA GLY A 258 -7.61 -16.55 5.05
C GLY A 258 -9.12 -16.40 5.15
N ARG A 259 -9.81 -17.51 5.45
CA ARG A 259 -11.20 -17.50 5.91
C ARG A 259 -11.29 -18.05 7.32
N LEU A 260 -11.58 -17.18 8.28
CA LEU A 260 -11.62 -17.51 9.70
C LEU A 260 -13.04 -17.36 10.24
N THR A 261 -13.59 -18.42 10.83
CA THR A 261 -14.95 -18.46 11.38
C THR A 261 -15.00 -18.96 12.83
N ASP A 262 -16.08 -18.62 13.55
CA ASP A 262 -16.40 -19.17 14.87
C ASP A 262 -17.14 -20.51 14.79
N GLU A 263 -17.66 -20.98 15.94
CA GLU A 263 -18.43 -22.22 16.10
C GLU A 263 -19.72 -22.20 15.27
N GLU A 264 -20.33 -21.02 15.12
CA GLU A 264 -21.57 -20.81 14.37
C GLU A 264 -21.34 -20.57 12.87
N GLY A 265 -20.08 -20.67 12.41
CA GLY A 265 -19.69 -20.41 11.03
C GLY A 265 -19.74 -18.93 10.64
N GLN A 266 -19.84 -18.02 11.61
CA GLN A 266 -19.78 -16.58 11.38
C GLN A 266 -18.34 -16.13 11.24
N LEU A 267 -18.10 -15.10 10.41
CA LEU A 267 -16.75 -14.56 10.19
C LEU A 267 -16.20 -13.93 11.47
N LEU A 268 -14.97 -14.31 11.84
CA LEU A 268 -14.22 -13.65 12.90
C LEU A 268 -13.88 -12.24 12.45
N ASN A 269 -14.44 -11.22 13.10
CA ASN A 269 -14.23 -9.82 12.72
C ASN A 269 -13.21 -9.10 13.61
N GLN A 270 -12.31 -8.32 13.03
CA GLN A 270 -11.28 -7.52 13.72
C GLN A 270 -10.30 -8.34 14.58
N TYR A 271 -10.14 -9.63 14.30
CA TYR A 271 -9.21 -10.52 14.99
C TYR A 271 -7.79 -10.29 14.50
N PRO A 272 -6.82 -10.03 15.39
CA PRO A 272 -5.42 -9.93 15.01
C PRO A 272 -4.86 -11.32 14.67
N VAL A 273 -4.17 -11.39 13.54
CA VAL A 273 -3.46 -12.57 13.04
C VAL A 273 -2.01 -12.17 12.79
N GLU A 274 -1.10 -12.93 13.39
CA GLU A 274 0.33 -12.73 13.24
C GLU A 274 0.87 -13.64 12.13
N VAL A 275 1.66 -13.09 11.22
CA VAL A 275 2.26 -13.79 10.08
C VAL A 275 3.78 -13.56 10.12
N ARG A 276 4.55 -14.66 10.27
CA ARG A 276 6.00 -14.63 10.48
C ARG A 276 6.74 -15.48 9.44
N PRO A 277 7.73 -14.94 8.71
CA PRO A 277 8.57 -15.75 7.82
C PRO A 277 9.54 -16.64 8.62
N MET A 278 9.94 -17.77 8.02
CA MET A 278 10.88 -18.74 8.60
C MET A 278 12.14 -18.92 7.71
N PRO A 279 13.36 -19.03 8.27
CA PRO A 279 13.74 -18.79 9.67
C PRO A 279 13.78 -17.28 10.04
N SER A 280 13.46 -16.96 11.30
CA SER A 280 13.00 -15.62 11.73
C SER A 280 14.13 -14.66 12.14
N GLU A 281 14.60 -13.81 11.21
CA GLU A 281 15.28 -12.52 11.50
C GLU A 281 14.47 -11.30 11.03
N VAL A 282 13.35 -11.53 10.33
CA VAL A 282 12.51 -10.50 9.71
C VAL A 282 11.32 -10.18 10.65
N PRO A 283 10.89 -8.90 10.74
CA PRO A 283 9.79 -8.49 11.61
C PRO A 283 8.48 -9.24 11.30
N LEU A 284 7.81 -9.62 12.38
CA LEU A 284 6.43 -10.10 12.39
C LEU A 284 5.51 -9.09 11.69
N ARG A 285 4.61 -9.56 10.83
CA ARG A 285 3.50 -8.73 10.33
C ARG A 285 2.23 -9.11 11.08
N THR A 286 1.52 -8.10 11.59
CA THR A 286 0.19 -8.29 12.15
C THR A 286 -0.83 -7.77 11.15
N VAL A 287 -1.79 -8.62 10.77
CA VAL A 287 -2.94 -8.26 9.95
C VAL A 287 -4.20 -8.53 10.75
N ARG A 288 -5.24 -7.72 10.58
CA ARG A 288 -6.54 -7.97 11.23
C ARG A 288 -7.49 -8.57 10.22
N THR A 289 -8.33 -9.50 10.65
CA THR A 289 -9.48 -9.90 9.85
C THR A 289 -10.43 -8.71 9.65
N TYR A 290 -11.20 -8.75 8.58
CA TYR A 290 -12.10 -7.69 8.20
C TYR A 290 -13.07 -7.29 9.33
N ALA A 291 -13.52 -6.05 9.29
CA ALA A 291 -14.61 -5.55 10.09
C ALA A 291 -15.94 -6.14 9.62
N GLY A 292 -16.94 -6.14 10.50
CA GLY A 292 -18.31 -6.24 10.05
C GLY A 292 -18.73 -4.96 9.31
N GLY A 293 -19.69 -5.07 8.38
CA GLY A 293 -20.27 -3.92 7.68
C GLY A 293 -20.01 -3.94 6.19
N VAL A 294 -19.52 -2.84 5.64
CA VAL A 294 -19.34 -2.62 4.19
C VAL A 294 -18.05 -3.27 3.70
N VAL A 295 -18.03 -4.60 3.75
CA VAL A 295 -16.93 -5.44 3.28
C VAL A 295 -17.51 -6.56 2.44
N ASN A 296 -16.95 -6.81 1.27
CA ASN A 296 -17.36 -7.88 0.37
C ASN A 296 -16.20 -8.85 0.17
N PRO A 297 -16.31 -10.09 0.68
CA PRO A 297 -15.39 -11.17 0.32
C PRO A 297 -15.43 -11.49 -1.17
N ASP A 298 -14.33 -11.99 -1.73
CA ASP A 298 -14.34 -12.55 -3.08
C ASP A 298 -15.33 -13.74 -3.15
N PRO A 299 -16.13 -13.90 -4.23
CA PRO A 299 -17.13 -14.95 -4.29
C PRO A 299 -16.58 -16.39 -4.23
N TYR A 300 -15.32 -16.61 -4.61
CA TYR A 300 -14.66 -17.91 -4.55
C TYR A 300 -13.93 -18.11 -3.22
N TYR A 301 -12.99 -17.23 -2.88
CA TYR A 301 -12.18 -17.35 -1.67
C TYR A 301 -12.99 -17.11 -0.40
N GLN A 302 -14.00 -16.25 -0.51
CA GLN A 302 -14.89 -15.84 0.56
C GLN A 302 -14.12 -15.51 1.85
N GLU A 303 -13.05 -14.76 1.66
CA GLU A 303 -12.05 -14.46 2.66
C GLU A 303 -12.49 -13.37 3.63
N ASN A 304 -11.91 -13.38 4.81
CA ASN A 304 -11.95 -12.25 5.73
C ASN A 304 -10.56 -11.77 6.15
N LEU A 305 -9.52 -12.20 5.43
CA LEU A 305 -8.14 -11.83 5.67
C LEU A 305 -7.36 -11.94 4.37
N VAL A 306 -6.63 -10.89 4.02
CA VAL A 306 -5.65 -10.90 2.93
C VAL A 306 -4.40 -10.19 3.41
N LEU A 307 -3.25 -10.75 3.05
CA LEU A 307 -1.96 -10.13 3.22
C LEU A 307 -1.13 -10.37 1.96
N SER A 308 -1.07 -9.35 1.10
CA SER A 308 -0.22 -9.38 -0.08
C SER A 308 1.22 -9.00 0.24
N ASP A 309 2.06 -9.02 -0.80
CA ASP A 309 3.46 -8.63 -0.71
C ASP A 309 4.20 -9.45 0.37
N LEU A 310 4.08 -10.77 0.29
CA LEU A 310 4.88 -11.70 1.07
C LEU A 310 5.94 -12.37 0.18
N PRO A 311 7.24 -12.25 0.49
CA PRO A 311 8.26 -13.07 -0.16
C PRO A 311 7.89 -14.56 -0.14
N ALA A 312 8.20 -15.28 -1.21
CA ALA A 312 7.97 -16.73 -1.23
C ALA A 312 8.78 -17.42 -0.12
N GLY A 313 8.18 -18.44 0.49
CA GLY A 313 8.81 -19.21 1.55
C GLY A 313 7.83 -19.69 2.61
N LEU A 314 8.36 -20.29 3.66
CA LEU A 314 7.57 -20.85 4.75
C LEU A 314 7.22 -19.77 5.78
N TYR A 315 5.95 -19.67 6.13
CA TYR A 315 5.44 -18.76 7.13
C TYR A 315 4.77 -19.52 8.27
N LYS A 316 4.92 -18.99 9.47
CA LYS A 316 4.14 -19.35 10.64
C LYS A 316 3.03 -18.33 10.83
N VAL A 317 1.79 -18.78 10.90
CA VAL A 317 0.63 -17.96 11.20
C VAL A 317 0.18 -18.26 12.63
N LEU A 318 -0.13 -17.23 13.40
CA LEU A 318 -0.59 -17.35 14.79
C LEU A 318 -1.89 -16.55 14.99
N LEU A 319 -2.81 -17.15 15.73
CA LEU A 319 -4.10 -16.57 16.09
C LEU A 319 -4.33 -16.85 17.58
N ASN A 320 -4.56 -15.81 18.37
CA ASN A 320 -5.09 -15.99 19.72
C ASN A 320 -6.61 -16.07 19.65
N TYR A 321 -7.17 -17.25 19.93
CA TYR A 321 -8.61 -17.50 19.87
C TYR A 321 -9.08 -18.14 21.17
N LYS A 322 -10.08 -17.52 21.82
CA LYS A 322 -10.60 -17.92 23.14
C LYS A 322 -9.50 -18.10 24.21
N GLY A 323 -8.48 -17.25 24.16
CA GLY A 323 -7.34 -17.29 25.08
C GLY A 323 -6.33 -18.41 24.82
N LYS A 324 -6.43 -19.11 23.69
CA LYS A 324 -5.48 -20.13 23.25
C LYS A 324 -4.73 -19.63 22.02
N ASP A 325 -3.41 -19.79 22.03
CA ASP A 325 -2.58 -19.54 20.85
C ASP A 325 -2.69 -20.74 19.91
N GLN A 326 -3.34 -20.52 18.78
CA GLN A 326 -3.38 -21.43 17.65
C GLN A 326 -2.29 -21.03 16.67
N GLN A 327 -1.62 -22.01 16.08
CA GLN A 327 -0.57 -21.76 15.10
C GLN A 327 -0.56 -22.81 14.00
N PHE A 328 -0.20 -22.41 12.79
CA PHE A 328 0.09 -23.34 11.70
C PHE A 328 1.17 -22.79 10.77
N TRP A 329 1.64 -23.65 9.86
CA TRP A 329 2.64 -23.30 8.87
C TRP A 329 2.03 -23.37 7.48
N ILE A 330 2.36 -22.38 6.66
CA ILE A 330 1.92 -22.29 5.27
C ILE A 330 3.07 -21.82 4.41
N GLU A 331 3.16 -22.38 3.20
CA GLU A 331 4.10 -21.93 2.19
C GLU A 331 3.45 -20.87 1.32
N ILE A 332 4.15 -19.75 1.14
CA ILE A 332 3.78 -18.69 0.20
C ILE A 332 4.45 -18.98 -1.13
N TYR A 333 3.65 -19.15 -2.16
CA TYR A 333 4.12 -19.41 -3.52
C TYR A 333 4.24 -18.12 -4.33
N PRO A 334 5.28 -17.99 -5.16
CA PRO A 334 5.51 -16.79 -5.96
C PRO A 334 4.43 -16.64 -7.04
N GLY A 335 3.83 -15.46 -7.14
CA GLY A 335 2.80 -15.11 -8.10
C GLY A 335 1.44 -15.77 -7.86
N GLN A 336 1.19 -16.30 -6.66
CA GLN A 336 0.03 -17.13 -6.36
C GLN A 336 -0.64 -16.75 -5.04
N ILE A 337 -1.92 -17.12 -4.95
CA ILE A 337 -2.66 -17.11 -3.68
C ILE A 337 -2.35 -18.38 -2.90
N SER A 338 -1.99 -18.21 -1.63
CA SER A 338 -1.85 -19.26 -0.63
C SER A 338 -3.01 -19.15 0.34
N TYR A 339 -3.93 -20.11 0.31
CA TYR A 339 -5.21 -20.05 1.01
C TYR A 339 -5.23 -20.94 2.26
N PHE A 340 -5.84 -20.45 3.34
CA PHE A 340 -6.12 -21.24 4.53
C PHE A 340 -7.49 -20.94 5.12
N THR A 341 -8.00 -21.86 5.91
CA THR A 341 -9.18 -21.67 6.75
C THR A 341 -8.83 -21.83 8.22
N PHE A 342 -9.64 -21.23 9.08
CA PHE A 342 -9.66 -21.50 10.52
C PHE A 342 -11.11 -21.65 10.97
N THR A 343 -11.42 -22.74 11.68
CA THR A 343 -12.71 -22.95 12.36
C THR A 343 -12.46 -23.31 13.83
N ASP A 344 -13.44 -23.10 14.70
CA ASP A 344 -13.31 -23.53 16.11
C ASP A 344 -13.13 -25.05 16.22
N GLU A 345 -13.89 -25.81 15.44
CA GLU A 345 -13.91 -27.28 15.51
C GLU A 345 -12.64 -27.93 14.94
N GLU A 346 -12.16 -27.44 13.79
CA GLU A 346 -11.10 -28.11 13.03
C GLU A 346 -9.75 -27.39 13.12
N GLY A 347 -9.72 -26.17 13.67
CA GLY A 347 -8.53 -25.33 13.72
C GLY A 347 -8.10 -24.89 12.31
N PHE A 348 -6.80 -24.75 12.11
CA PHE A 348 -6.23 -24.33 10.82
C PHE A 348 -6.21 -25.45 9.79
N GLN A 349 -6.62 -25.14 8.55
CA GLN A 349 -6.52 -26.04 7.41
C GLN A 349 -6.00 -25.31 6.16
N VAL A 350 -5.34 -26.07 5.28
CA VAL A 350 -4.91 -25.61 3.95
C VAL A 350 -5.74 -26.36 2.92
N VAL A 351 -7.02 -26.02 2.84
CA VAL A 351 -7.98 -26.61 1.91
C VAL A 351 -8.60 -25.46 1.10
N PRO A 352 -8.52 -25.48 -0.24
CA PRO A 352 -9.14 -24.45 -1.05
C PRO A 352 -10.67 -24.51 -0.92
N PRO A 353 -11.38 -23.39 -1.18
CA PRO A 353 -12.83 -23.40 -1.23
C PRO A 353 -13.34 -24.41 -2.27
N PRO A 354 -14.51 -25.04 -2.04
CA PRO A 354 -15.12 -25.91 -3.01
C PRO A 354 -15.32 -25.17 -4.34
N VAL A 355 -15.02 -25.86 -5.44
CA VAL A 355 -15.26 -25.38 -6.80
C VAL A 355 -16.76 -25.03 -6.93
N PRO A 356 -17.12 -23.79 -7.33
CA PRO A 356 -18.52 -23.43 -7.55
C PRO A 356 -19.15 -24.39 -8.56
N THR A 357 -20.38 -24.84 -8.30
CA THR A 357 -21.12 -25.64 -9.26
C THR A 357 -21.30 -24.84 -10.56
N LEU A 358 -20.91 -25.43 -11.70
CA LEU A 358 -21.31 -24.90 -13.00
C LEU A 358 -22.82 -25.07 -13.11
N ASP A 359 -23.59 -24.03 -12.81
CA ASP A 359 -25.02 -23.95 -13.12
C ASP A 359 -25.21 -23.70 -14.63
N PHE A 360 -24.61 -24.54 -15.46
CA PHE A 360 -24.81 -24.59 -16.90
C PHE A 360 -25.42 -25.94 -17.27
N LEU A 361 -26.73 -26.05 -17.06
CA LEU A 361 -27.55 -26.84 -17.96
C LEU A 361 -28.51 -25.86 -18.63
N PRO A 362 -28.31 -25.46 -19.90
CA PRO A 362 -29.44 -25.00 -20.67
C PRO A 362 -30.45 -26.14 -20.65
N GLU A 363 -31.66 -25.87 -20.15
CA GLU A 363 -32.79 -26.79 -20.35
C GLU A 363 -32.79 -27.16 -21.84
N THR A 364 -32.70 -28.46 -22.08
CA THR A 364 -32.77 -29.12 -23.39
C THR A 364 -33.50 -28.25 -24.40
N ALA A 365 -32.77 -27.79 -25.41
CA ALA A 365 -33.35 -27.12 -26.56
C ALA A 365 -34.52 -27.97 -27.07
N THR A 366 -35.73 -27.44 -26.92
CA THR A 366 -36.94 -28.04 -27.46
C THR A 366 -36.71 -28.24 -28.94
N ALA A 367 -36.73 -29.49 -29.40
CA ALA A 367 -36.69 -29.80 -30.82
C ALA A 367 -37.86 -29.06 -31.47
N ILE A 368 -37.55 -28.08 -32.32
CA ILE A 368 -38.55 -27.36 -33.10
C ILE A 368 -39.10 -28.36 -34.13
N PRO A 369 -40.44 -28.54 -34.21
CA PRO A 369 -41.08 -29.49 -35.12
C PRO A 369 -40.96 -29.11 -36.60
#